data_AF-A0AAU5DCS2-F1
#
_entry.id   AF-A0AAU5DCS2-F1
#
_cell.length_a   1.000
_cell.length_b   1.000
_cell.length_c   1.000
_cell.angle_alpha   90.00
_cell.angle_beta   90.00
_cell.angle_gamma   90.00
#
_symmetry.space_group_name_H-M   'P 1'
#
loop_
_entity.id
_entity.type
_entity.pdbx_description
1 polymer ?
#
loop_
_entity_poly.entity_id
_entity_poly.type
_entity_poly.pdbx_seq_one_letter_code
_entity_poly.pdbx_strand_id
1 'polypeptide(L)'
;MARQARQVRQERPAATPGARRPIPGAVRWGIAGGLLAAVLGAGLPGAGALLPAAAATETAVGAVTEAGTAAEPAAGTVSSAAARRVTLPPGNAPFDYQIGGAYRPARDVEVLARDRSDKPAAGRYTLCYVNAFQAQPEELSWWQARHPDLLLKDRHGRHIVDGAWNEVLLDTSSAAKRTRLAAIVGKWIDGCAKSRFQAVEPDNLDSFSRSKGYVSRADNTAFAALLAKRAHAAGLAIGQKNTTTMLAVGKRVGFDFAVAEECGRYDECGAYRAVYGGRVFVIEYRHQDFTKACRAWGRTLSIVERNRDVRTPRASGYVRKAC
;
A
#
# COMPACT_ATOMS: atom_id res chain seq x y z
N MET A 1 -6.19 27.89 -6.91
CA MET A 1 -5.97 26.78 -7.86
C MET A 1 -6.14 25.48 -7.11
N ALA A 2 -6.87 24.50 -7.65
CA ALA A 2 -7.21 23.25 -6.98
C ALA A 2 -5.94 22.52 -6.50
N ARG A 3 -5.87 22.23 -5.19
CA ARG A 3 -4.67 21.78 -4.45
C ARG A 3 -3.95 20.60 -5.13
N GLN A 4 -4.68 19.74 -5.83
CA GLN A 4 -4.15 18.48 -6.39
C GLN A 4 -4.51 18.26 -7.86
N ALA A 5 -5.03 19.30 -8.54
CA ALA A 5 -5.31 19.28 -9.98
C ALA A 5 -4.05 19.11 -10.84
N ARG A 6 -2.86 19.06 -10.25
CA ARG A 6 -1.67 18.71 -11.00
C ARG A 6 -1.64 17.19 -11.20
N GLN A 7 -1.87 16.34 -10.19
CA GLN A 7 -1.49 14.90 -10.04
C GLN A 7 -1.81 13.84 -11.13
N VAL A 8 -2.28 14.19 -12.34
CA VAL A 8 -2.53 13.23 -13.44
C VAL A 8 -1.93 13.58 -14.85
N ARG A 9 -0.60 13.69 -15.01
CA ARG A 9 0.06 14.44 -16.10
C ARG A 9 1.12 13.63 -16.82
N GLN A 10 1.37 12.37 -16.44
CA GLN A 10 2.12 11.46 -17.30
C GLN A 10 1.46 10.10 -17.46
N GLU A 11 1.60 9.60 -18.69
CA GLU A 11 1.25 8.25 -19.10
C GLU A 11 2.14 7.30 -18.29
N ARG A 12 1.52 6.36 -17.57
CA ARG A 12 2.25 5.28 -16.90
C ARG A 12 3.08 4.57 -17.98
N PRO A 13 4.37 4.26 -17.74
CA PRO A 13 5.12 3.42 -18.67
C PRO A 13 4.33 2.11 -18.83
N ALA A 14 4.02 1.77 -20.09
CA ALA A 14 3.26 0.56 -20.40
C ALA A 14 3.90 -0.63 -19.68
N ALA A 15 3.10 -1.39 -18.92
CA ALA A 15 3.54 -2.68 -18.44
C ALA A 15 3.94 -3.50 -19.69
N THR A 16 5.19 -3.92 -19.76
CA THR A 16 5.65 -4.79 -20.85
C THR A 16 4.73 -6.02 -20.86
N PRO A 17 4.08 -6.36 -21.99
CA PRO A 17 3.19 -7.51 -22.04
C PRO A 17 3.95 -8.76 -21.60
N GLY A 18 3.52 -9.37 -20.49
CA GLY A 18 4.06 -10.64 -20.05
C GLY A 18 3.92 -11.66 -21.17
N ALA A 19 5.03 -12.31 -21.51
CA ALA A 19 5.11 -13.35 -22.51
C ALA A 19 3.92 -14.32 -22.41
N ARG A 20 3.22 -14.52 -23.54
CA ARG A 20 2.20 -15.56 -23.68
C ARG A 20 2.83 -16.89 -23.26
N ARG A 21 2.27 -17.54 -22.23
CA ARG A 21 2.65 -18.92 -21.88
C ARG A 21 2.31 -19.83 -23.06
N PRO A 22 3.23 -20.71 -23.52
CA PRO A 22 2.87 -21.72 -24.50
C PRO A 22 1.98 -22.79 -23.84
N ILE A 23 0.99 -23.24 -24.60
CA ILE A 23 0.10 -24.37 -24.28
C ILE A 23 0.95 -25.66 -24.32
N PRO A 24 0.92 -26.54 -23.30
CA PRO A 24 1.64 -27.80 -23.37
C PRO A 24 0.86 -28.79 -24.27
N GLY A 25 1.34 -28.95 -25.50
CA GLY A 25 0.97 -30.00 -26.45
C GLY A 25 2.10 -31.02 -26.57
N ALA A 26 1.72 -32.29 -26.58
CA ALA A 26 2.51 -33.51 -26.41
C ALA A 26 3.69 -33.77 -27.39
N VAL A 27 4.49 -34.78 -26.98
CA VAL A 27 5.39 -35.66 -27.77
C VAL A 27 6.82 -35.09 -27.95
N ARG A 28 7.94 -35.76 -27.61
CA ARG A 28 8.33 -37.17 -27.78
C ARG A 28 9.49 -37.56 -26.85
N TRP A 29 9.54 -38.84 -26.47
CA TRP A 29 10.64 -39.49 -25.77
C TRP A 29 11.93 -39.54 -26.62
N GLY A 30 13.06 -39.31 -25.97
CA GLY A 30 14.41 -39.56 -26.51
C GLY A 30 15.33 -40.01 -25.38
N ILE A 31 15.64 -41.31 -25.35
CA ILE A 31 16.54 -41.97 -24.41
C ILE A 31 17.96 -41.91 -25.00
N ALA A 32 18.92 -41.43 -24.21
CA ALA A 32 20.36 -41.77 -24.21
C ALA A 32 20.96 -41.01 -23.02
N GLY A 33 21.75 -41.55 -22.10
CA GLY A 33 22.55 -42.76 -22.08
C GLY A 33 23.87 -42.39 -21.38
N GLY A 34 24.04 -42.81 -20.13
CA GLY A 34 25.31 -43.09 -19.44
C GLY A 34 26.35 -41.97 -19.22
N LEU A 35 26.68 -41.69 -17.95
CA LEU A 35 27.97 -42.08 -17.37
C LEU A 35 28.05 -41.72 -15.87
N LEU A 36 28.24 -42.75 -15.04
CA LEU A 36 28.64 -42.68 -13.64
C LEU A 36 30.11 -42.25 -13.53
N ALA A 37 30.42 -41.48 -12.49
CA ALA A 37 31.71 -41.56 -11.81
C ALA A 37 31.51 -41.29 -10.31
N ALA A 38 31.57 -42.36 -9.53
CA ALA A 38 31.68 -42.34 -8.09
C ALA A 38 33.17 -42.30 -7.71
N VAL A 39 33.53 -41.49 -6.72
CA VAL A 39 34.79 -41.64 -5.99
C VAL A 39 34.45 -41.78 -4.52
N LEU A 40 34.64 -43.01 -4.03
CA LEU A 40 34.72 -43.37 -2.62
C LEU A 40 36.16 -43.13 -2.14
N GLY A 41 36.30 -42.56 -0.94
CA GLY A 41 37.57 -42.47 -0.21
C GLY A 41 37.28 -42.39 1.28
N ALA A 42 37.44 -43.53 1.96
CA ALA A 42 37.19 -43.76 3.38
C ALA A 42 38.33 -43.27 4.28
N GLY A 43 38.05 -43.03 5.57
CA GLY A 43 39.06 -42.96 6.63
C GLY A 43 38.68 -42.17 7.89
N LEU A 44 37.94 -42.79 8.82
CA LEU A 44 37.89 -42.48 10.27
C LEU A 44 38.98 -43.33 11.00
N PRO A 45 39.17 -43.36 12.36
CA PRO A 45 38.53 -42.62 13.48
C PRO A 45 39.53 -42.13 14.60
N GLY A 46 39.00 -41.54 15.68
CA GLY A 46 39.59 -41.59 17.04
C GLY A 46 39.43 -40.29 17.83
N ALA A 47 38.44 -40.20 18.74
CA ALA A 47 38.56 -40.33 20.21
C ALA A 47 38.41 -38.93 20.83
N GLY A 48 37.64 -38.62 21.87
CA GLY A 48 37.11 -39.38 23.01
C GLY A 48 37.48 -38.59 24.28
N ALA A 49 36.51 -37.95 24.94
CA ALA A 49 36.51 -37.47 26.35
C ALA A 49 35.30 -36.49 26.51
N LEU A 50 34.16 -36.84 27.09
CA LEU A 50 33.81 -37.12 28.49
C LEU A 50 34.20 -36.03 29.51
N LEU A 51 33.14 -35.60 30.22
CA LEU A 51 33.03 -34.59 31.28
C LEU A 51 33.91 -34.88 32.51
N PRO A 52 33.94 -33.95 33.48
CA PRO A 52 33.12 -34.25 34.66
C PRO A 52 32.31 -33.06 35.20
N ALA A 53 31.16 -33.42 35.77
CA ALA A 53 30.41 -32.65 36.74
C ALA A 53 31.08 -32.73 38.11
N ALA A 54 30.96 -31.67 38.91
CA ALA A 54 31.22 -31.71 40.35
C ALA A 54 30.02 -31.10 41.09
N ALA A 55 29.42 -31.92 41.95
CA ALA A 55 28.37 -31.59 42.90
C ALA A 55 28.97 -30.87 44.13
N ALA A 56 28.28 -29.85 44.63
CA ALA A 56 27.53 -29.84 45.90
C ALA A 56 28.35 -29.54 47.17
N THR A 57 27.97 -28.46 47.85
CA THR A 57 27.94 -28.41 49.32
C THR A 57 26.69 -27.62 49.74
N GLU A 58 25.81 -28.31 50.45
CA GLU A 58 24.70 -27.78 51.22
C GLU A 58 25.20 -27.01 52.44
N THR A 59 24.51 -25.93 52.80
CA THR A 59 24.33 -25.52 54.18
C THR A 59 22.88 -25.06 54.35
N ALA A 60 22.09 -25.88 55.04
CA ALA A 60 20.80 -25.51 55.59
C ALA A 60 20.98 -24.91 56.99
N VAL A 61 20.10 -23.96 57.35
CA VAL A 61 19.28 -23.91 58.58
C VAL A 61 18.80 -22.47 58.78
N GLY A 62 17.50 -22.29 58.98
CA GLY A 62 16.92 -21.03 59.45
C GLY A 62 15.46 -20.83 59.06
N ALA A 63 14.57 -21.69 59.57
CA ALA A 63 13.14 -21.43 59.52
C ALA A 63 12.79 -20.29 60.49
N VAL A 64 12.13 -19.25 59.98
CA VAL A 64 11.30 -18.34 60.78
C VAL A 64 10.01 -18.11 60.03
N THR A 65 8.93 -18.58 60.63
CA THR A 65 7.54 -18.38 60.24
C THR A 65 7.10 -16.98 60.66
N GLU A 66 6.67 -16.14 59.73
CA GLU A 66 5.67 -15.11 60.01
C GLU A 66 4.62 -15.08 58.89
N ALA A 67 3.39 -15.36 59.29
CA ALA A 67 2.19 -15.19 58.49
C ALA A 67 1.86 -13.70 58.43
N GLY A 68 2.05 -13.10 57.26
CA GLY A 68 1.65 -11.72 56.96
C GLY A 68 0.80 -11.72 55.69
N THR A 69 -0.50 -11.51 55.85
CA THR A 69 -1.53 -11.44 54.83
C THR A 69 -1.22 -10.31 53.82
N ALA A 70 -0.57 -10.62 52.71
CA ALA A 70 -0.38 -9.69 51.60
C ALA A 70 -1.54 -9.82 50.62
N ALA A 71 -2.39 -8.80 50.58
CA ALA A 71 -3.48 -8.66 49.63
C ALA A 71 -2.95 -8.68 48.19
N GLU A 72 -3.47 -9.61 47.40
CA GLU A 72 -3.25 -9.74 45.97
C GLU A 72 -3.81 -8.50 45.26
N PRO A 73 -3.01 -7.75 44.46
CA PRO A 73 -3.57 -6.66 43.69
C PRO A 73 -4.45 -7.26 42.60
N ALA A 74 -5.75 -6.97 42.68
CA ALA A 74 -6.74 -7.32 41.67
C ALA A 74 -6.19 -6.96 40.28
N ALA A 75 -6.02 -7.97 39.44
CA ALA A 75 -5.68 -7.83 38.04
C ALA A 75 -6.75 -6.97 37.37
N GLY A 76 -6.47 -5.67 37.23
CA GLY A 76 -7.29 -4.76 36.47
C GLY A 76 -7.43 -5.29 35.06
N THR A 77 -8.65 -5.64 34.68
CA THR A 77 -9.00 -6.06 33.33
C THR A 77 -8.65 -4.90 32.40
N VAL A 78 -7.48 -4.97 31.78
CA VAL A 78 -7.16 -4.12 30.63
C VAL A 78 -8.18 -4.45 29.56
N SER A 79 -9.19 -3.60 29.45
CA SER A 79 -10.18 -3.64 28.40
C SER A 79 -9.42 -3.54 27.08
N SER A 80 -9.16 -4.69 26.47
CA SER A 80 -8.68 -4.80 25.10
C SER A 80 -9.72 -4.11 24.25
N ALA A 81 -9.46 -2.85 23.88
CA ALA A 81 -10.27 -2.12 22.93
C ALA A 81 -10.45 -3.02 21.71
N ALA A 82 -11.66 -3.56 21.54
CA ALA A 82 -11.96 -4.46 20.44
C ALA A 82 -11.52 -3.78 19.14
N ALA A 83 -10.62 -4.43 18.40
CA ALA A 83 -10.11 -3.88 17.16
C ALA A 83 -11.31 -3.50 16.29
N ARG A 84 -11.41 -2.21 15.92
CA ARG A 84 -12.51 -1.73 15.08
C ARG A 84 -12.54 -2.58 13.82
N ARG A 85 -13.65 -3.28 13.60
CA ARG A 85 -13.85 -4.08 12.39
C ARG A 85 -13.72 -3.16 11.17
N VAL A 86 -12.80 -3.48 10.28
CA VAL A 86 -12.63 -2.78 9.00
C VAL A 86 -13.85 -3.08 8.13
N THR A 87 -14.55 -2.03 7.71
CA THR A 87 -15.64 -2.13 6.72
C THR A 87 -15.06 -1.94 5.34
N LEU A 88 -15.16 -2.96 4.48
CA LEU A 88 -14.69 -2.89 3.09
C LEU A 88 -15.62 -2.03 2.23
N PRO A 89 -15.10 -1.36 1.19
CA PRO A 89 -15.96 -0.65 0.24
C PRO A 89 -16.86 -1.63 -0.52
N PRO A 90 -18.08 -1.23 -0.90
CA PRO A 90 -18.89 -2.01 -1.82
C PRO A 90 -18.17 -2.08 -3.18
N GLY A 91 -18.16 -3.27 -3.79
CA GLY A 91 -17.60 -3.46 -5.13
C GLY A 91 -18.63 -3.16 -6.21
N ASN A 92 -18.18 -2.74 -7.39
CA ASN A 92 -19.04 -2.40 -8.53
C ASN A 92 -20.16 -1.39 -8.16
N ALA A 93 -19.82 -0.44 -7.31
CA ALA A 93 -20.73 0.61 -6.86
C ALA A 93 -20.45 1.92 -7.61
N PRO A 94 -21.45 2.78 -7.89
CA PRO A 94 -21.22 4.04 -8.58
C PRO A 94 -20.19 4.91 -7.85
N PHE A 95 -19.16 5.34 -8.57
CA PHE A 95 -17.97 5.97 -8.02
C PHE A 95 -17.80 7.43 -8.48
N ASP A 96 -17.11 8.23 -7.66
CA ASP A 96 -16.63 9.57 -8.02
C ASP A 96 -15.25 9.86 -7.43
N TYR A 97 -14.44 10.63 -8.15
CA TYR A 97 -13.05 10.95 -7.76
C TYR A 97 -12.90 12.47 -7.56
N GLN A 98 -12.93 12.88 -6.29
CA GLN A 98 -13.03 14.29 -5.86
C GLN A 98 -11.78 14.77 -5.12
N ILE A 99 -10.58 14.33 -5.52
CA ILE A 99 -9.33 14.72 -4.85
C ILE A 99 -8.89 16.16 -5.20
N GLY A 100 -9.36 16.72 -6.33
CA GLY A 100 -9.12 18.13 -6.69
C GLY A 100 -9.96 19.14 -5.88
N GLY A 101 -10.81 18.66 -4.99
CA GLY A 101 -11.63 19.45 -4.08
C GLY A 101 -13.01 18.86 -3.88
N ALA A 102 -13.52 18.89 -2.65
CA ALA A 102 -14.84 18.39 -2.32
C ALA A 102 -15.97 19.17 -3.00
N TYR A 103 -16.95 18.44 -3.53
CA TYR A 103 -18.25 18.97 -3.97
C TYR A 103 -19.36 17.98 -3.65
N ARG A 104 -20.62 18.44 -3.60
CA ARG A 104 -21.76 17.55 -3.33
C ARG A 104 -21.79 16.43 -4.39
N PRO A 105 -21.66 15.15 -4.01
CA PRO A 105 -21.68 14.06 -4.98
C PRO A 105 -23.06 13.96 -5.64
N ALA A 106 -23.10 13.39 -6.84
CA ALA A 106 -24.36 13.06 -7.49
C ALA A 106 -25.14 12.01 -6.66
N ARG A 107 -26.46 11.95 -6.84
CA ARG A 107 -27.33 11.15 -5.96
C ARG A 107 -27.00 9.66 -6.02
N ASP A 108 -26.64 9.18 -7.20
CA ASP A 108 -26.25 7.82 -7.55
C ASP A 108 -24.90 7.38 -6.97
N VAL A 109 -23.98 8.32 -6.68
CA VAL A 109 -22.66 7.99 -6.14
C VAL A 109 -22.81 7.27 -4.81
N GLU A 110 -22.18 6.13 -4.64
CA GLU A 110 -22.14 5.36 -3.39
C GLU A 110 -20.76 5.40 -2.74
N VAL A 111 -19.71 5.35 -3.57
CA VAL A 111 -18.30 5.41 -3.15
C VAL A 111 -17.63 6.64 -3.75
N LEU A 112 -16.77 7.31 -3.01
CA LEU A 112 -15.97 8.41 -3.56
C LEU A 112 -14.63 8.56 -2.86
N ALA A 113 -13.63 9.11 -3.55
CA ALA A 113 -12.39 9.53 -2.93
C ALA A 113 -12.33 11.06 -2.77
N ARG A 114 -11.74 11.52 -1.66
CA ARG A 114 -11.45 12.94 -1.39
C ARG A 114 -10.09 13.08 -0.74
N ASP A 115 -9.46 14.24 -0.94
CA ASP A 115 -8.22 14.57 -0.24
C ASP A 115 -8.41 14.55 1.29
N ARG A 116 -7.35 14.19 2.02
CA ARG A 116 -7.35 14.15 3.50
C ARG A 116 -7.68 15.48 4.17
N SER A 117 -7.52 16.61 3.48
CA SER A 117 -7.88 17.94 3.99
C SER A 117 -9.36 18.29 3.78
N ASP A 118 -10.08 17.53 2.96
CA ASP A 118 -11.51 17.69 2.73
C ASP A 118 -12.36 16.85 3.70
N LYS A 119 -13.61 17.27 3.91
CA LYS A 119 -14.57 16.50 4.72
C LYS A 119 -15.06 15.27 3.92
N PRO A 120 -15.30 14.11 4.54
CA PRO A 120 -15.97 13.01 3.85
C PRO A 120 -17.43 13.36 3.50
N ALA A 121 -18.03 12.62 2.57
CA ALA A 121 -19.44 12.82 2.24
C ALA A 121 -20.33 11.96 3.15
N ALA A 122 -21.25 12.61 3.86
CA ALA A 122 -22.19 11.93 4.73
C ALA A 122 -23.07 10.93 3.95
N GLY A 123 -23.31 9.76 4.53
CA GLY A 123 -24.13 8.71 3.91
C GLY A 123 -23.52 8.06 2.67
N ARG A 124 -22.19 8.15 2.50
CA ARG A 124 -21.42 7.55 1.40
C ARG A 124 -20.18 6.86 1.95
N TYR A 125 -19.67 5.87 1.22
CA TYR A 125 -18.37 5.29 1.54
C TYR A 125 -17.27 6.20 0.98
N THR A 126 -16.53 6.89 1.84
CA THR A 126 -15.51 7.86 1.46
C THR A 126 -14.10 7.31 1.70
N LEU A 127 -13.30 7.28 0.63
CA LEU A 127 -11.86 7.00 0.62
C LEU A 127 -11.09 8.30 0.91
N CYS A 128 -10.14 8.25 1.83
CA CYS A 128 -9.25 9.35 2.17
C CYS A 128 -7.97 9.24 1.32
N TYR A 129 -7.81 10.10 0.33
CA TYR A 129 -6.59 10.22 -0.44
C TYR A 129 -5.47 10.77 0.45
N VAL A 130 -4.30 10.12 0.40
CA VAL A 130 -3.10 10.55 1.11
C VAL A 130 -1.90 10.41 0.17
N ASN A 131 -1.22 11.50 -0.17
CA ASN A 131 0.07 11.41 -0.84
C ASN A 131 1.11 10.85 0.14
N ALA A 132 1.37 9.55 0.07
CA ALA A 132 2.10 8.84 1.10
C ALA A 132 3.59 8.65 0.78
N PHE A 133 3.99 8.81 -0.49
CA PHE A 133 5.34 8.47 -0.98
C PHE A 133 6.07 9.65 -1.62
N GLN A 134 5.44 10.83 -1.69
CA GLN A 134 6.04 12.07 -2.18
C GLN A 134 5.68 13.24 -1.25
N ALA A 135 6.53 14.26 -1.23
CA ALA A 135 6.26 15.54 -0.61
C ALA A 135 5.64 16.48 -1.64
N GLN A 136 4.37 16.85 -1.41
CA GLN A 136 3.66 17.81 -2.26
C GLN A 136 4.33 19.18 -2.22
N PRO A 137 4.24 20.01 -3.28
CA PRO A 137 4.94 21.28 -3.34
C PRO A 137 4.58 22.22 -2.18
N GLU A 138 3.33 22.20 -1.73
CA GLU A 138 2.84 22.99 -0.59
C GLU A 138 3.32 22.46 0.77
N GLU A 139 3.75 21.20 0.85
CA GLU A 139 4.28 20.57 2.07
C GLU A 139 5.82 20.56 2.10
N LEU A 140 6.47 20.84 0.98
CA LEU A 140 7.92 20.69 0.82
C LEU A 140 8.73 21.50 1.82
N SER A 141 8.33 22.75 2.09
CA SER A 141 9.03 23.60 3.07
C SER A 141 8.98 23.02 4.49
N TRP A 142 7.86 22.40 4.86
CA TRP A 142 7.71 21.71 6.13
C TRP A 142 8.61 20.48 6.21
N TRP A 143 8.65 19.67 5.14
CA TRP A 143 9.54 18.50 5.06
C TRP A 143 11.01 18.91 5.15
N GLN A 144 11.42 19.96 4.44
CA GLN A 144 12.79 20.48 4.49
C GLN A 144 13.19 20.99 5.88
N ALA A 145 12.27 21.66 6.58
CA ALA A 145 12.55 22.21 7.91
C ALA A 145 12.56 21.14 9.02
N ARG A 146 11.69 20.13 8.93
CA ARG A 146 11.45 19.17 10.03
C ARG A 146 12.07 17.79 9.80
N HIS A 147 12.15 17.37 8.54
CA HIS A 147 12.54 16.01 8.15
C HIS A 147 13.38 15.99 6.85
N PRO A 148 14.44 16.82 6.74
CA PRO A 148 15.21 16.95 5.49
C PRO A 148 15.91 15.67 5.06
N ASP A 149 16.06 14.70 5.96
CA ASP A 149 16.69 13.40 5.73
C ASP A 149 15.69 12.31 5.28
N LEU A 150 14.38 12.60 5.34
CA LEU A 150 13.31 11.76 4.78
C LEU A 150 12.94 12.16 3.34
N LEU A 151 13.53 13.22 2.80
CA LEU A 151 13.46 13.58 1.39
C LEU A 151 14.55 12.83 0.62
N LEU A 152 14.16 12.11 -0.43
CA LEU A 152 15.07 11.30 -1.22
C LEU A 152 16.08 12.20 -1.95
N LYS A 153 17.37 11.88 -1.81
CA LYS A 153 18.47 12.60 -2.43
C LYS A 153 19.34 11.66 -3.25
N ASP A 154 19.92 12.19 -4.32
CA ASP A 154 20.97 11.50 -5.05
C ASP A 154 22.30 11.51 -4.28
N ARG A 155 23.32 10.86 -4.86
CA ARG A 155 24.68 10.80 -4.28
C ARG A 155 25.35 12.17 -4.08
N HIS A 156 24.85 13.21 -4.72
CA HIS A 156 25.34 14.58 -4.63
C HIS A 156 24.48 15.45 -3.68
N GLY A 157 23.55 14.84 -2.94
CA GLY A 157 22.67 15.52 -2.00
C GLY A 157 21.50 16.28 -2.65
N ARG A 158 21.28 16.11 -3.96
CA ARG A 158 20.19 16.80 -4.67
C ARG A 158 18.90 15.99 -4.57
N HIS A 159 17.77 16.67 -4.33
CA HIS A 159 16.48 15.98 -4.25
C HIS A 159 16.14 15.23 -5.54
N ILE A 160 15.65 14.01 -5.41
CA ILE A 160 15.04 13.27 -6.50
C ILE A 160 13.59 13.78 -6.64
N VAL A 161 13.37 14.58 -7.67
CA VAL A 161 12.06 15.18 -7.98
C VAL A 161 11.38 14.37 -9.07
N ASP A 162 10.10 14.09 -8.87
CA ASP A 162 9.22 13.63 -9.92
C ASP A 162 8.92 14.78 -10.88
N GLY A 163 9.49 14.73 -12.09
CA GLY A 163 9.35 15.80 -13.08
C GLY A 163 7.92 16.04 -13.55
N ALA A 164 7.05 15.03 -13.48
CA ALA A 164 5.63 15.20 -13.84
C ALA A 164 4.90 16.05 -12.79
N TRP A 165 5.35 15.95 -11.53
CA TRP A 165 4.67 16.48 -10.35
C TRP A 165 5.33 17.67 -9.68
N ASN A 166 6.61 17.89 -9.97
CA ASN A 166 7.47 18.77 -9.18
C ASN A 166 7.40 18.42 -7.68
N GLU A 167 7.28 17.13 -7.38
CA GLU A 167 7.18 16.59 -6.03
C GLU A 167 8.47 15.84 -5.67
N VAL A 168 8.99 16.05 -4.46
CA VAL A 168 10.18 15.34 -4.01
C VAL A 168 9.78 13.96 -3.51
N LEU A 169 10.45 12.91 -3.96
CA LEU A 169 10.19 11.55 -3.46
C LEU A 169 10.57 11.42 -1.98
N LEU A 170 9.78 10.67 -1.22
CA LEU A 170 10.13 10.32 0.16
C LEU A 170 11.13 9.14 0.16
N ASP A 171 12.06 9.18 1.10
CA ASP A 171 13.15 8.22 1.18
C ASP A 171 12.75 6.99 2.00
N THR A 172 12.30 5.94 1.32
CA THR A 172 11.92 4.67 1.92
C THR A 172 13.08 3.67 1.98
N SER A 173 14.31 4.07 1.63
CA SER A 173 15.46 3.16 1.40
C SER A 173 15.92 2.36 2.62
N SER A 174 15.59 2.80 3.84
CA SER A 174 16.00 2.12 5.08
C SER A 174 14.84 1.88 6.03
N ALA A 175 14.93 0.83 6.85
CA ALA A 175 13.92 0.51 7.84
C ALA A 175 13.67 1.67 8.83
N ALA A 176 14.73 2.34 9.27
CA ALA A 176 14.63 3.49 10.17
C ALA A 176 13.86 4.67 9.53
N LYS A 177 14.13 4.96 8.24
CA LYS A 177 13.40 6.01 7.51
C LYS A 177 11.93 5.62 7.30
N ARG A 178 11.65 4.36 6.92
CA ARG A 178 10.28 3.85 6.79
C ARG A 178 9.48 3.95 8.10
N THR A 179 10.08 3.63 9.24
CA THR A 179 9.43 3.78 10.55
C THR A 179 9.09 5.24 10.85
N ARG A 180 10.01 6.17 10.58
CA ARG A 180 9.76 7.61 10.79
C ARG A 180 8.73 8.17 9.83
N LEU A 181 8.78 7.79 8.55
CA LEU A 181 7.75 8.11 7.56
C LEU A 181 6.38 7.57 7.98
N ALA A 182 6.31 6.31 8.44
CA ALA A 182 5.06 5.70 8.89
C ALA A 182 4.49 6.40 10.14
N ALA A 183 5.33 6.95 11.01
CA ALA A 183 4.88 7.76 12.14
C ALA A 183 4.26 9.11 11.70
N ILE A 184 4.73 9.70 10.59
CA ILE A 184 4.20 10.95 10.04
C ILE A 184 2.90 10.65 9.26
N VAL A 185 2.98 9.81 8.24
CA VAL A 185 1.84 9.43 7.38
C VAL A 185 0.76 8.73 8.19
N GLY A 186 1.14 7.94 9.21
CA GLY A 186 0.22 7.31 10.14
C GLY A 186 -0.66 8.30 10.90
N LYS A 187 -0.15 9.49 11.26
CA LYS A 187 -0.97 10.55 11.87
C LYS A 187 -1.98 11.13 10.88
N TRP A 188 -1.66 11.16 9.58
CA TRP A 188 -2.61 11.57 8.55
C TRP A 188 -3.72 10.52 8.38
N ILE A 189 -3.37 9.23 8.37
CA ILE A 189 -4.33 8.11 8.39
C ILE A 189 -5.25 8.19 9.63
N ASP A 190 -4.70 8.49 10.80
CA ASP A 190 -5.50 8.71 12.01
C ASP A 190 -6.45 9.89 11.89
N GLY A 191 -5.99 10.96 11.23
CA GLY A 191 -6.82 12.11 10.88
C GLY A 191 -8.01 11.71 10.01
N CYS A 192 -7.79 10.87 8.99
CA CYS A 192 -8.87 10.32 8.17
C CYS A 192 -9.89 9.54 9.02
N ALA A 193 -9.43 8.67 9.93
CA ALA A 193 -10.31 7.90 10.81
C ALA A 193 -11.10 8.80 11.77
N LYS A 194 -10.46 9.82 12.36
CA LYS A 194 -11.10 10.82 13.22
C LYS A 194 -12.17 11.62 12.46
N SER A 195 -11.86 12.00 11.22
CA SER A 195 -12.79 12.68 10.31
C SER A 195 -13.90 11.78 9.77
N ARG A 196 -13.91 10.49 10.11
CA ARG A 196 -14.91 9.49 9.69
C ARG A 196 -14.86 9.12 8.21
N PHE A 197 -13.67 9.10 7.60
CA PHE A 197 -13.46 8.31 6.40
C PHE A 197 -13.56 6.80 6.73
N GLN A 198 -13.82 5.97 5.72
CA GLN A 198 -13.92 4.51 5.89
C GLN A 198 -12.68 3.78 5.36
N ALA A 199 -11.92 4.43 4.48
CA ALA A 199 -10.71 3.86 3.89
C ALA A 199 -9.66 4.93 3.61
N VAL A 200 -8.45 4.49 3.31
CA VAL A 200 -7.34 5.33 2.81
C VAL A 200 -6.82 4.82 1.46
N GLU A 201 -6.45 5.76 0.60
CA GLU A 201 -5.78 5.55 -0.68
C GLU A 201 -4.38 6.20 -0.59
N PRO A 202 -3.34 5.46 -0.19
CA PRO A 202 -1.97 5.94 -0.21
C PRO A 202 -1.44 6.03 -1.65
N ASP A 203 -1.29 7.24 -2.15
CA ASP A 203 -0.85 7.52 -3.52
C ASP A 203 0.67 7.40 -3.69
N ASN A 204 1.13 7.33 -4.94
CA ASN A 204 2.55 7.25 -5.34
C ASN A 204 3.29 5.97 -4.88
N LEU A 205 2.57 4.86 -4.69
CA LEU A 205 3.15 3.54 -4.36
C LEU A 205 4.28 3.12 -5.32
N ASP A 206 4.19 3.52 -6.58
CA ASP A 206 5.16 3.24 -7.64
C ASP A 206 6.35 4.21 -7.69
N SER A 207 6.55 5.07 -6.68
CA SER A 207 7.62 6.07 -6.66
C SER A 207 9.03 5.47 -6.84
N PHE A 208 9.22 4.20 -6.46
CA PHE A 208 10.46 3.45 -6.72
C PHE A 208 10.85 3.44 -8.21
N SER A 209 9.89 3.43 -9.14
CA SER A 209 10.14 3.45 -10.58
C SER A 209 10.74 4.77 -11.08
N ARG A 210 10.49 5.85 -10.33
CA ARG A 210 10.98 7.23 -10.61
C ARG A 210 12.16 7.62 -9.72
N SER A 211 12.62 6.70 -8.87
CA SER A 211 13.69 6.93 -7.89
C SER A 211 15.10 6.89 -8.48
N LYS A 212 15.27 6.61 -9.77
CA LYS A 212 16.59 6.36 -10.41
C LYS A 212 17.41 5.25 -9.72
N GLY A 213 16.73 4.29 -9.10
CA GLY A 213 17.34 3.15 -8.42
C GLY A 213 17.73 3.41 -6.96
N TYR A 214 17.49 4.62 -6.42
CA TYR A 214 17.76 4.92 -5.01
C TYR A 214 16.76 4.31 -4.03
N VAL A 215 15.57 3.93 -4.52
CA VAL A 215 14.54 3.21 -3.75
C VAL A 215 14.10 2.00 -4.55
N SER A 216 14.08 0.83 -3.92
CA SER A 216 13.62 -0.39 -4.57
C SER A 216 12.10 -0.58 -4.44
N ARG A 217 11.53 -1.46 -5.28
CA ARG A 217 10.15 -1.94 -5.09
C ARG A 217 9.95 -2.60 -3.72
N ALA A 218 10.98 -3.29 -3.20
CA ALA A 218 10.91 -3.94 -1.89
C ALA A 218 10.81 -2.92 -0.75
N ASP A 219 11.51 -1.79 -0.86
CA ASP A 219 11.43 -0.69 0.11
C ASP A 219 10.02 -0.10 0.17
N ASN A 220 9.43 0.23 -0.98
CA ASN A 220 8.05 0.71 -1.04
C ASN A 220 7.04 -0.34 -0.57
N THR A 221 7.28 -1.62 -0.85
CA THR A 221 6.45 -2.73 -0.33
C THR A 221 6.49 -2.78 1.20
N ALA A 222 7.69 -2.69 1.79
CA ALA A 222 7.87 -2.70 3.25
C ALA A 222 7.23 -1.47 3.91
N PHE A 223 7.33 -0.30 3.27
CA PHE A 223 6.68 0.90 3.77
C PHE A 223 5.16 0.83 3.67
N ALA A 224 4.62 0.35 2.55
CA ALA A 224 3.18 0.14 2.37
C ALA A 224 2.60 -0.81 3.43
N ALA A 225 3.34 -1.85 3.83
CA ALA A 225 2.90 -2.78 4.87
C ALA A 225 2.78 -2.09 6.25
N LEU A 226 3.65 -1.11 6.56
CA LEU A 226 3.52 -0.30 7.77
C LEU A 226 2.26 0.57 7.71
N LEU A 227 1.95 1.15 6.55
CA LEU A 227 0.74 1.96 6.35
C LEU A 227 -0.53 1.12 6.46
N ALA A 228 -0.54 -0.08 5.87
CA ALA A 228 -1.67 -1.00 5.95
C ALA A 228 -1.96 -1.42 7.39
N LYS A 229 -0.91 -1.82 8.13
CA LYS A 229 -1.03 -2.11 9.57
C LYS A 229 -1.62 -0.93 10.34
N ARG A 230 -1.20 0.31 10.04
CA ARG A 230 -1.74 1.49 10.71
C ARG A 230 -3.21 1.76 10.34
N ALA A 231 -3.56 1.66 9.06
CA ALA A 231 -4.93 1.84 8.58
C ALA A 231 -5.90 0.86 9.24
N HIS A 232 -5.55 -0.44 9.25
CA HIS A 232 -6.36 -1.47 9.89
C HIS A 232 -6.49 -1.23 11.40
N ALA A 233 -5.40 -0.84 12.08
CA ALA A 233 -5.45 -0.48 13.51
C ALA A 233 -6.36 0.74 13.79
N ALA A 234 -6.53 1.64 12.82
CA ALA A 234 -7.46 2.77 12.90
C ALA A 234 -8.90 2.40 12.49
N GLY A 235 -9.16 1.16 12.07
CA GLY A 235 -10.45 0.68 11.57
C GLY A 235 -10.76 1.10 10.13
N LEU A 236 -9.73 1.44 9.34
CA LEU A 236 -9.85 1.86 7.95
C LEU A 236 -9.41 0.73 7.00
N ALA A 237 -10.12 0.56 5.89
CA ALA A 237 -9.61 -0.23 4.77
C ALA A 237 -8.48 0.53 4.06
N ILE A 238 -7.60 -0.17 3.35
CA ILE A 238 -6.49 0.45 2.60
C ILE A 238 -6.43 -0.04 1.16
N GLY A 239 -6.32 0.90 0.22
CA GLY A 239 -6.30 0.63 -1.21
C GLY A 239 -4.88 0.53 -1.77
N GLN A 240 -4.67 -0.40 -2.72
CA GLN A 240 -3.52 -0.33 -3.60
C GLN A 240 -3.76 0.76 -4.65
N LYS A 241 -2.92 1.79 -4.69
CA LYS A 241 -2.88 2.75 -5.80
C LYS A 241 -2.02 2.21 -6.94
N ASN A 242 -2.61 2.10 -8.13
CA ASN A 242 -1.90 1.75 -9.36
C ASN A 242 -0.96 0.53 -9.19
N THR A 243 0.20 0.53 -9.84
CA THR A 243 1.30 -0.41 -9.59
C THR A 243 0.96 -1.90 -9.83
N THR A 244 0.53 -2.26 -11.04
CA THR A 244 0.21 -3.66 -11.41
C THR A 244 1.35 -4.65 -11.13
N THR A 245 2.60 -4.22 -11.20
CA THR A 245 3.80 -5.01 -10.86
C THR A 245 3.89 -5.42 -9.38
N MET A 246 3.01 -4.89 -8.52
CA MET A 246 2.89 -5.23 -7.11
C MET A 246 1.63 -6.05 -6.77
N LEU A 247 0.76 -6.39 -7.74
CA LEU A 247 -0.46 -7.16 -7.50
C LEU A 247 -0.21 -8.49 -6.77
N ALA A 248 0.87 -9.20 -7.13
CA ALA A 248 1.25 -10.47 -6.51
C ALA A 248 1.69 -10.33 -5.04
N VAL A 249 2.04 -9.13 -4.59
CA VAL A 249 2.45 -8.85 -3.20
C VAL A 249 1.40 -8.03 -2.45
N GLY A 250 0.43 -7.42 -3.13
CA GLY A 250 -0.55 -6.52 -2.55
C GLY A 250 -1.39 -7.12 -1.41
N LYS A 251 -1.79 -8.40 -1.54
CA LYS A 251 -2.47 -9.11 -0.44
C LYS A 251 -1.57 -9.35 0.78
N ARG A 252 -0.27 -9.56 0.57
CA ARG A 252 0.70 -9.69 1.68
C ARG A 252 1.00 -8.36 2.36
N VAL A 253 0.93 -7.27 1.61
CA VAL A 253 0.98 -5.91 2.18
C VAL A 253 -0.26 -5.63 3.05
N GLY A 254 -1.40 -6.23 2.72
CA GLY A 254 -2.68 -6.02 3.41
C GLY A 254 -3.62 -5.05 2.71
N PHE A 255 -3.47 -4.85 1.39
CA PHE A 255 -4.44 -4.06 0.64
C PHE A 255 -5.78 -4.77 0.49
N ASP A 256 -6.86 -4.02 0.67
CA ASP A 256 -8.24 -4.53 0.69
C ASP A 256 -8.99 -4.29 -0.63
N PHE A 257 -8.59 -3.27 -1.37
CA PHE A 257 -9.17 -2.84 -2.66
C PHE A 257 -8.10 -2.20 -3.54
N ALA A 258 -8.47 -1.78 -4.75
CA ALA A 258 -7.58 -1.01 -5.62
C ALA A 258 -8.23 0.29 -6.11
N VAL A 259 -7.41 1.32 -6.26
CA VAL A 259 -7.71 2.52 -7.03
C VAL A 259 -6.74 2.55 -8.21
N ALA A 260 -7.26 2.46 -9.43
CA ALA A 260 -6.48 2.28 -10.64
C ALA A 260 -6.79 3.40 -11.64
N GLU A 261 -5.76 4.14 -12.01
CA GLU A 261 -5.83 5.14 -13.06
C GLU A 261 -5.47 4.50 -14.40
N GLU A 262 -6.34 4.74 -15.38
CA GLU A 262 -6.18 4.36 -16.78
C GLU A 262 -6.05 2.83 -17.00
N CYS A 263 -6.68 1.98 -16.18
CA CYS A 263 -6.54 0.52 -16.37
C CYS A 263 -7.13 0.03 -17.71
N GLY A 264 -8.15 0.69 -18.25
CA GLY A 264 -8.76 0.36 -19.54
C GLY A 264 -7.85 0.74 -20.69
N ARG A 265 -7.16 1.88 -20.55
CA ARG A 265 -6.14 2.31 -21.48
C ARG A 265 -4.97 1.31 -21.56
N TYR A 266 -4.46 0.87 -20.42
CA TYR A 266 -3.28 -0.01 -20.34
C TYR A 266 -3.61 -1.52 -20.33
N ASP A 267 -4.89 -1.89 -20.52
CA ASP A 267 -5.35 -3.29 -20.51
C ASP A 267 -5.06 -4.03 -19.18
N GLU A 268 -5.16 -3.31 -18.06
CA GLU A 268 -4.80 -3.78 -16.72
C GLU A 268 -6.01 -4.11 -15.83
N CYS A 269 -7.23 -3.72 -16.21
CA CYS A 269 -8.41 -3.85 -15.33
C CYS A 269 -8.66 -5.30 -14.88
N GLY A 270 -8.46 -6.27 -15.78
CA GLY A 270 -8.61 -7.69 -15.46
C GLY A 270 -7.61 -8.17 -14.39
N ALA A 271 -6.39 -7.64 -14.39
CA ALA A 271 -5.37 -7.99 -13.41
C ALA A 271 -5.73 -7.48 -12.00
N TYR A 272 -6.25 -6.25 -11.90
CA TYR A 272 -6.78 -5.73 -10.63
C TYR A 272 -7.98 -6.55 -10.15
N ARG A 273 -8.95 -6.82 -11.03
CA ARG A 273 -10.14 -7.60 -10.71
C ARG A 273 -9.80 -9.00 -10.20
N ALA A 274 -8.80 -9.66 -10.79
CA ALA A 274 -8.36 -10.99 -10.35
C ALA A 274 -7.87 -11.01 -8.88
N VAL A 275 -7.33 -9.90 -8.38
CA VAL A 275 -6.83 -9.79 -7.00
C VAL A 275 -7.91 -9.31 -6.04
N TYR A 276 -8.67 -8.28 -6.42
CA TYR A 276 -9.56 -7.52 -5.53
C TYR A 276 -11.07 -7.76 -5.78
N GLY A 277 -11.42 -8.57 -6.77
CA GLY A 277 -12.82 -8.76 -7.20
C GLY A 277 -13.40 -7.44 -7.72
N GLY A 278 -14.65 -7.14 -7.34
CA GLY A 278 -15.32 -5.90 -7.74
C GLY A 278 -14.88 -4.64 -7.00
N ARG A 279 -13.96 -4.73 -6.03
CA ARG A 279 -13.45 -3.57 -5.26
C ARG A 279 -12.28 -2.92 -5.98
N VAL A 280 -12.52 -2.53 -7.23
CA VAL A 280 -11.57 -1.81 -8.07
C VAL A 280 -12.26 -0.55 -8.55
N PHE A 281 -11.72 0.60 -8.13
CA PHE A 281 -12.20 1.93 -8.49
C PHE A 281 -11.30 2.48 -9.58
N VAL A 282 -11.82 2.58 -10.78
CA VAL A 282 -11.09 2.93 -11.99
C VAL A 282 -11.35 4.38 -12.34
N ILE A 283 -10.29 5.14 -12.62
CA ILE A 283 -10.37 6.50 -13.13
C ILE A 283 -9.80 6.53 -14.55
N GLU A 284 -10.61 6.93 -15.51
CA GLU A 284 -10.21 7.12 -16.90
C GLU A 284 -10.20 8.61 -17.25
N TYR A 285 -9.14 9.06 -17.92
CA TYR A 285 -8.97 10.48 -18.26
C TYR A 285 -9.20 10.82 -19.73
N ARG A 286 -9.49 9.81 -20.54
CA ARG A 286 -9.86 9.97 -21.95
C ARG A 286 -11.16 9.26 -22.21
N HIS A 287 -12.07 9.91 -22.91
CA HIS A 287 -13.39 9.38 -23.19
C HIS A 287 -13.36 8.01 -23.91
N GLN A 288 -12.40 7.81 -24.82
CA GLN A 288 -12.20 6.54 -25.53
C GLN A 288 -11.79 5.40 -24.58
N ASP A 289 -10.94 5.68 -23.60
CA ASP A 289 -10.43 4.70 -22.64
C ASP A 289 -11.52 4.37 -21.61
N PHE A 290 -12.28 5.38 -21.17
CA PHE A 290 -13.52 5.20 -20.39
C PHE A 290 -14.51 4.30 -21.10
N THR A 291 -14.81 4.58 -22.38
CA THR A 291 -15.75 3.80 -23.17
C THR A 291 -15.29 2.35 -23.35
N LYS A 292 -13.98 2.14 -23.59
CA LYS A 292 -13.37 0.81 -23.67
C LYS A 292 -13.53 0.07 -22.33
N ALA A 293 -13.19 0.72 -21.22
CA ALA A 293 -13.29 0.16 -19.88
C ALA A 293 -14.73 -0.20 -19.51
N CYS A 294 -15.69 0.70 -19.75
CA CYS A 294 -17.12 0.45 -19.47
C CYS A 294 -17.66 -0.77 -20.21
N ARG A 295 -17.39 -0.88 -21.52
CA ARG A 295 -17.87 -2.00 -22.33
C ARG A 295 -17.35 -3.34 -21.82
N ALA A 296 -16.08 -3.38 -21.42
CA ALA A 296 -15.43 -4.62 -20.99
C ALA A 296 -15.70 -4.96 -19.51
N TRP A 297 -15.82 -3.95 -18.64
CA TRP A 297 -15.71 -4.14 -17.18
C TRP A 297 -16.79 -3.45 -16.34
N GLY A 298 -17.62 -2.55 -16.88
CA GLY A 298 -18.60 -1.75 -16.10
C GLY A 298 -19.75 -2.53 -15.45
N ARG A 299 -19.83 -3.85 -15.71
CA ARG A 299 -20.73 -4.76 -14.97
C ARG A 299 -20.08 -5.34 -13.71
N THR A 300 -18.80 -5.09 -13.51
CA THR A 300 -17.99 -5.75 -12.47
C THR A 300 -17.04 -4.83 -11.71
N LEU A 301 -16.71 -3.65 -12.26
CA LEU A 301 -15.82 -2.66 -11.66
C LEU A 301 -16.51 -1.30 -11.62
N SER A 302 -16.10 -0.46 -10.67
CA SER A 302 -16.55 0.92 -10.58
C SER A 302 -15.67 1.81 -11.45
N ILE A 303 -16.20 2.47 -12.49
CA ILE A 303 -15.40 3.20 -13.48
C ILE A 303 -15.92 4.62 -13.64
N VAL A 304 -15.04 5.61 -13.47
CA VAL A 304 -15.39 7.03 -13.63
C VAL A 304 -14.49 7.68 -14.68
N GLU A 305 -15.10 8.44 -15.60
CA GLU A 305 -14.39 9.38 -16.44
C GLU A 305 -14.19 10.69 -15.68
N ARG A 306 -12.95 11.18 -15.60
CA ARG A 306 -12.62 12.50 -15.05
C ARG A 306 -11.71 13.26 -15.99
N ASN A 307 -11.64 14.57 -15.86
CA ASN A 307 -10.56 15.32 -16.48
C ASN A 307 -9.27 15.09 -15.68
N ARG A 308 -8.09 15.18 -16.32
CA ARG A 308 -6.78 14.96 -15.66
C ARG A 308 -6.61 15.79 -14.39
N ASP A 309 -7.00 17.06 -14.47
CA ASP A 309 -6.93 17.97 -13.33
C ASP A 309 -8.01 17.72 -12.25
N VAL A 310 -8.81 16.64 -12.34
CA VAL A 310 -9.82 16.20 -11.35
C VAL A 310 -10.66 17.36 -10.80
N ARG A 311 -11.14 18.21 -11.73
CA ARG A 311 -11.68 19.54 -11.42
C ARG A 311 -13.02 19.41 -10.67
N THR A 312 -13.42 20.47 -9.98
CA THR A 312 -14.76 20.57 -9.38
C THR A 312 -15.79 21.09 -10.40
N PRO A 313 -17.10 20.88 -10.20
CA PRO A 313 -18.14 21.27 -11.17
C PRO A 313 -18.17 22.75 -11.57
N ARG A 314 -17.62 23.65 -10.74
CA ARG A 314 -17.56 25.09 -11.01
C ARG A 314 -16.37 25.48 -11.89
N ALA A 315 -15.39 24.61 -12.07
CA ALA A 315 -14.23 24.89 -12.89
C ALA A 315 -14.51 24.50 -14.34
N SER A 316 -14.08 25.35 -15.28
CA SER A 316 -14.12 25.05 -16.72
C SER A 316 -13.43 23.70 -17.00
N GLY A 317 -13.93 22.91 -17.94
CA GLY A 317 -13.37 21.61 -18.29
C GLY A 317 -13.60 20.50 -17.25
N TYR A 318 -14.54 20.67 -16.32
CA TYR A 318 -15.03 19.58 -15.47
C TYR A 318 -15.61 18.44 -16.31
N VAL A 319 -15.21 17.20 -16.01
CA VAL A 319 -15.77 15.99 -16.63
C VAL A 319 -16.11 14.98 -15.54
N ARG A 320 -17.35 14.48 -15.50
CA ARG A 320 -17.72 13.27 -14.75
C ARG A 320 -18.71 12.44 -15.58
N LYS A 321 -18.34 11.21 -15.89
CA LYS A 321 -19.26 10.15 -16.34
C LYS A 321 -18.94 8.87 -15.57
N ALA A 322 -19.90 7.99 -15.37
CA ALA A 322 -19.68 6.77 -14.63
C ALA A 322 -20.38 5.58 -15.28
N CYS A 323 -19.79 4.41 -15.07
CA CYS A 323 -20.28 3.06 -15.30
C CYS A 323 -19.52 2.16 -14.28
#